data_AF-A0A820G508-F1
#
_entry.id   AF-A0A820G508-F1
#
_cell.length_a   1.000
_cell.length_b   1.000
_cell.length_c   1.000
_cell.angle_alpha   90.00
_cell.angle_beta   90.00
_cell.angle_gamma   90.00
#
_symmetry.space_group_name_H-M   'P 1'
#
loop_
_entity.id
_entity.type
_entity.pdbx_description
1 polymer ?
#
loop_
_entity_poly.entity_id
_entity_poly.type
_entity_poly.pdbx_seq_one_letter_code
_entity_poly.pdbx_strand_id
1 'polypeptide(L)'
;MIWDTRSNNYVKASYIIDAHSDSDRRLHIWDLSRINQPQTSSEVEDGPPEQLFIHGGHVAKISDFSWNSNKPFVICSVSEDNMAQVWQI
;
A
#
# COMPACT_ATOMS: atom_id res chain seq x y z
N MET A 1 -4.24 8.07 7.13
CA MET A 1 -5.27 7.28 6.43
C MET A 1 -5.87 8.18 5.35
N ILE A 2 -5.50 7.97 4.09
CA ILE A 2 -6.01 8.73 2.94
C ILE A 2 -6.97 7.81 2.18
N TRP A 3 -8.25 8.00 2.40
CA TRP A 3 -9.35 7.43 1.63
C TRP A 3 -9.40 7.99 0.19
N ASP A 4 -9.37 7.11 -0.83
CA ASP A 4 -9.65 7.50 -2.22
C ASP A 4 -11.17 7.66 -2.44
N THR A 5 -11.60 8.88 -2.76
CA THR A 5 -13.01 9.28 -2.90
C THR A 5 -13.50 9.36 -4.36
N ARG A 6 -12.74 8.86 -5.34
CA ARG A 6 -13.08 9.03 -6.77
C ARG A 6 -14.28 8.17 -7.24
N SER A 7 -15.16 8.80 -8.03
CA SER A 7 -16.38 8.24 -8.62
C SER A 7 -16.11 7.14 -9.66
N ASN A 8 -16.96 6.11 -9.62
CA ASN A 8 -16.77 4.76 -10.13
C ASN A 8 -17.00 4.58 -11.65
N ASN A 9 -16.23 5.25 -12.53
CA ASN A 9 -16.43 5.19 -13.99
C ASN A 9 -15.32 4.51 -14.81
N TYR A 10 -14.50 3.69 -14.17
CA TYR A 10 -13.69 2.70 -14.86
C TYR A 10 -14.20 1.33 -14.41
N VAL A 11 -13.89 0.24 -15.10
CA VAL A 11 -13.96 -1.10 -14.49
C VAL A 11 -13.00 -1.05 -13.31
N LYS A 12 -13.51 -0.56 -12.17
CA LYS A 12 -12.78 -0.41 -10.93
C LYS A 12 -12.55 -1.84 -10.55
N ALA A 13 -11.38 -2.35 -10.87
CA ALA A 13 -10.94 -3.59 -10.28
C ALA A 13 -11.23 -3.42 -8.80
N SER A 14 -12.02 -4.35 -8.25
CA SER A 14 -12.58 -4.32 -6.91
C SER A 14 -11.48 -4.55 -5.87
N TYR A 15 -10.35 -3.89 -6.07
CA TYR A 15 -9.24 -3.74 -5.18
C TYR A 15 -9.72 -2.76 -4.12
N ILE A 16 -10.24 -3.32 -3.05
CA ILE A 16 -10.37 -2.62 -1.77
C ILE A 16 -8.94 -2.54 -1.21
N ILE A 17 -8.03 -1.90 -1.95
CA ILE A 17 -6.62 -1.81 -1.61
C ILE A 17 -6.42 -0.50 -0.85
N ASP A 18 -5.96 -0.62 0.39
CA ASP A 18 -5.62 0.52 1.23
C ASP A 18 -4.10 0.61 1.41
N ALA A 19 -3.61 1.80 1.71
CA ALA A 19 -2.20 2.04 1.93
C ALA A 19 -1.98 2.93 3.16
N HIS A 20 -0.99 2.57 3.97
CA HIS A 20 -0.63 3.31 5.18
C HIS A 20 0.88 3.48 5.28
N SER A 21 1.32 4.70 5.60
CA SER A 21 2.71 5.01 5.94
C SER A 21 2.89 5.07 7.45
N ASP A 22 3.80 4.27 8.01
CA ASP A 22 4.10 4.29 9.44
C ASP A 22 5.40 5.08 9.74
N SER A 23 5.54 5.50 10.99
CA SER A 23 6.74 6.06 11.60
C SER A 23 7.97 5.16 11.46
N ASP A 24 7.77 3.87 11.19
CA ASP A 24 8.81 2.88 10.90
C ASP A 24 9.43 3.03 9.49
N ARG A 25 8.97 4.02 8.72
CA ARG A 25 9.45 4.38 7.36
C ARG A 25 8.98 3.41 6.28
N ARG A 26 7.98 2.59 6.57
CA ARG A 26 7.44 1.62 5.63
C ARG A 26 6.08 2.06 5.12
N LEU A 27 5.79 1.65 3.88
CA LEU A 27 4.49 1.81 3.27
C LEU A 27 3.85 0.43 3.13
N HIS A 28 2.77 0.22 3.88
CA HIS A 28 2.00 -1.02 3.88
C HIS A 28 0.89 -0.92 2.85
N ILE A 29 0.75 -1.98 2.04
CA ILE A 29 -0.32 -2.14 1.07
C ILE A 29 -1.17 -3.31 1.52
N TRP A 30 -2.48 -3.07 1.65
CA TRP A 30 -3.45 -4.03 2.15
C TRP A 30 -4.47 -4.37 1.07
N ASP A 31 -4.87 -5.63 0.95
CA ASP A 31 -6.01 -6.07 0.14
C ASP A 31 -7.14 -6.51 1.07
N LEU A 32 -8.12 -5.61 1.28
CA LEU A 32 -9.20 -5.87 2.24
C LEU A 32 -10.17 -6.96 1.76
N SER A 33 -10.08 -7.43 0.51
CA SER A 33 -10.84 -8.61 0.06
C SER A 33 -10.34 -9.92 0.68
N ARG A 34 -9.15 -9.89 1.31
CA ARG A 34 -8.53 -11.06 1.93
C ARG A 34 -8.73 -11.16 3.44
N ILE A 35 -9.44 -10.21 4.04
CA ILE A 35 -9.76 -10.27 5.47
C ILE A 35 -10.48 -11.61 5.75
N ASN A 36 -10.06 -12.28 6.82
CA ASN A 36 -10.53 -13.61 7.25
C ASN A 36 -10.23 -14.76 6.27
N GLN A 37 -9.34 -14.60 5.30
CA GLN A 37 -8.90 -15.75 4.50
C GLN A 37 -8.10 -16.73 5.38
N PRO A 38 -8.30 -18.05 5.21
CA PRO A 38 -7.52 -19.05 5.93
C PRO A 38 -6.03 -18.92 5.58
N GLN A 39 -5.18 -18.96 6.60
CA GLN A 39 -3.73 -18.98 6.46
C GLN A 39 -3.16 -20.27 7.05
N THR A 40 -2.03 -20.71 6.50
CA THR A 40 -1.17 -21.73 7.10
C THR A 40 -0.42 -21.15 8.32
N SER A 41 0.10 -22.02 9.19
CA SER A 41 0.84 -21.56 10.38
C SER A 41 2.07 -20.73 10.04
N SER A 42 2.74 -21.00 8.91
CA SER A 42 3.88 -20.21 8.43
C SER A 42 3.46 -18.83 7.91
N GLU A 43 2.33 -18.71 7.22
CA GLU A 43 1.86 -17.42 6.69
C GLU A 43 1.40 -16.47 7.81
N VAL A 44 0.90 -17.01 8.92
CA VAL A 44 0.52 -16.21 10.10
C VAL A 44 1.73 -15.52 10.73
N GLU A 45 2.93 -16.11 10.63
CA GLU A 45 4.17 -15.47 11.13
C GLU A 45 4.58 -14.25 10.30
N ASP A 46 4.26 -14.25 9.00
CA ASP A 46 4.57 -13.15 8.07
C ASP A 46 3.59 -11.97 8.18
N GLY A 47 2.37 -12.22 8.65
CA GLY A 47 1.36 -11.19 8.88
C GLY A 47 -0.07 -11.66 8.59
N PRO A 48 -1.06 -10.76 8.71
CA PRO A 48 -2.45 -11.08 8.42
C PRO A 48 -2.68 -11.27 6.91
N PRO A 49 -3.74 -11.98 6.49
CA PRO A 49 -3.95 -12.37 5.09
C PRO A 49 -4.20 -11.18 4.16
N GLU A 50 -4.70 -10.06 4.69
CA GLU A 50 -4.88 -8.81 3.97
C GLU A 50 -3.58 -8.04 3.72
N GLN A 51 -2.47 -8.39 4.35
CA GLN A 51 -1.20 -7.71 4.10
C GLN A 51 -0.61 -8.14 2.75
N LEU A 52 -0.67 -7.25 1.74
CA LEU A 52 -0.26 -7.57 0.37
C LEU A 52 1.22 -7.28 0.14
N PHE A 53 1.71 -6.13 0.61
CA PHE A 53 3.09 -5.71 0.36
C PHE A 53 3.58 -4.70 1.39
N ILE A 54 4.89 -4.68 1.62
CA ILE A 54 5.59 -3.68 2.45
C ILE A 54 6.70 -3.06 1.61
N HIS A 55 6.57 -1.78 1.29
CA HIS A 55 7.66 -1.02 0.69
C HIS A 55 8.60 -0.51 1.79
N GLY A 56 9.82 -1.03 1.80
CA GLY A 56 10.88 -0.67 2.74
C GLY A 56 11.98 0.22 2.15
N GLY A 57 11.73 0.89 1.02
CA GLY A 57 12.76 1.65 0.29
C GLY A 57 13.17 2.98 0.93
N HIS A 58 12.37 3.54 1.84
CA HIS A 58 12.67 4.82 2.50
C HIS A 58 13.57 4.64 3.73
N VAL A 59 14.54 5.56 3.88
CA VAL A 59 15.45 5.60 5.04
C VAL A 59 15.07 6.66 6.07
N ALA A 60 14.09 7.52 5.75
CA ALA A 60 13.43 8.43 6.69
C ALA A 60 11.91 8.27 6.65
N LYS A 61 11.22 8.92 7.60
CA LYS A 61 9.76 8.84 7.73
C LYS A 61 9.08 9.33 6.45
N ILE A 62 8.09 8.57 6.00
CA ILE A 62 7.29 8.91 4.82
C ILE A 62 6.36 10.06 5.19
N SER A 63 6.39 11.13 4.39
CA SER A 63 5.57 12.32 4.59
C SER A 63 4.25 12.23 3.84
N ASP A 64 4.26 11.66 2.63
CA ASP A 64 3.06 11.48 1.80
C ASP A 64 3.30 10.43 0.70
N PHE A 65 2.22 9.95 0.08
CA PHE A 65 2.28 9.08 -1.10
C PHE A 65 1.01 9.20 -1.96
N SER A 66 1.10 8.79 -3.22
CA SER A 66 -0.03 8.80 -4.15
C SER A 66 0.04 7.67 -5.17
N TRP A 67 -1.10 7.06 -5.46
CA TRP A 67 -1.25 6.09 -6.52
C TRP A 67 -1.28 6.77 -7.89
N ASN A 68 -0.65 6.13 -8.88
CA ASN A 68 -0.75 6.55 -10.26
C ASN A 68 -2.13 6.21 -10.83
N SER A 69 -2.89 7.23 -11.25
CA SER A 69 -4.23 7.04 -11.82
C SER A 69 -4.25 6.36 -13.20
N ASN A 70 -3.12 6.36 -13.89
CA ASN A 70 -3.00 5.87 -15.27
C ASN A 70 -2.32 4.50 -15.35
N LYS A 71 -1.60 4.09 -14.29
CA LYS A 71 -0.86 2.83 -14.24
C LYS A 71 -1.18 2.11 -12.92
N PRO A 72 -1.95 1.00 -12.97
CA PRO A 72 -2.21 0.17 -11.80
C PRO A 72 -0.92 -0.23 -11.10
N PHE A 73 -0.96 -0.33 -9.78
CA PHE A 73 0.15 -0.76 -8.92
C PHE A 73 1.41 0.12 -8.94
N VAL A 74 1.35 1.32 -9.53
CA VAL A 74 2.44 2.31 -9.46
C VAL A 74 2.13 3.33 -8.38
N ILE A 75 3.10 3.59 -7.51
CA ILE A 75 3.00 4.56 -6.40
C ILE A 75 4.17 5.53 -6.47
N CYS A 76 3.91 6.78 -6.09
CA CYS A 76 4.93 7.76 -5.75
C CYS A 76 4.88 8.03 -4.24
N SER A 77 6.00 7.93 -3.54
CA SER A 77 6.11 8.24 -2.10
C SER A 77 7.27 9.18 -1.82
N VAL A 78 7.10 10.05 -0.82
CA VAL A 78 8.08 11.06 -0.41
C VAL A 78 8.39 10.95 1.07
N SER A 79 9.62 11.26 1.48
CA SER A 79 10.06 11.19 2.87
C SER A 79 10.77 12.45 3.36
N GLU A 80 10.89 12.57 4.69
CA GLU A 80 11.44 13.74 5.40
C GLU A 80 12.95 13.98 5.16
N ASP A 81 13.65 13.07 4.46
CA ASP A 81 15.05 13.18 4.03
C ASP A 81 15.21 13.67 2.57
N ASN A 82 14.17 14.30 2.03
CA ASN A 82 14.11 14.82 0.66
C ASN A 82 14.18 13.73 -0.43
N MET A 83 13.89 12.48 -0.10
CA MET A 83 13.78 11.39 -1.08
C MET A 83 12.36 11.29 -1.65
N ALA A 84 12.29 11.14 -2.97
CA ALA A 84 11.08 10.76 -3.69
C ALA A 84 11.35 9.44 -4.43
N GLN A 85 10.41 8.50 -4.35
CA GLN A 85 10.52 7.19 -4.99
C GLN A 85 9.26 6.93 -5.82
N VAL A 86 9.46 6.49 -7.07
CA VAL A 86 8.39 5.94 -7.90
C VAL A 86 8.69 4.46 -8.09
N TRP A 87 7.74 3.62 -7.71
CA TRP A 87 7.92 2.17 -7.67
C TRP A 87 6.63 1.46 -8.06
N GLN A 88 6.78 0.17 -8.39
CA GLN A 88 5.70 -0.70 -8.81
C GLN A 88 5.76 -2.01 -8.02
N ILE A 89 4.60 -2.49 -7.58
CA ILE A 89 4.42 -3.80 -6.93
C ILE A 89 4.47 -4.91 -7.98
#